data_AF-A0A2U0S722-F1
#
_entry.id   AF-A0A2U0S722-F1
#
_cell.length_a   1.000
_cell.length_b   1.000
_cell.length_c   1.000
_cell.angle_alpha   90.00
_cell.angle_beta   90.00
_cell.angle_gamma   90.00
#
_symmetry.space_group_name_H-M   'P 1'
#
loop_
_entity.id
_entity.type
_entity.pdbx_description
1 polymer ?
#
loop_
_entity_poly.entity_id
_entity_poly.type
_entity_poly.pdbx_seq_one_letter_code
_entity_poly.pdbx_strand_id
1 'polypeptide(L)'
;MKEQLKHYRLYEKIMKTELEQPLEETVEFKIFSKIYPHIAESIRLKRKIKLLTNNLKSQDNKGSEFKIKREIAATKSKLQRNDLFKRLHGESKKEALFHIAYKRKLSKIRISVFMKKIRTRLGQPLRKFQRKQGGTLHRNLPPTLFNLREMDMTEKGMVLREWLHEKRKTLRNKIISEV
;
A
#
# COMPACT_ATOMS: atom_id res chain seq x y z
N MET A 1 -12.38 6.03 26.16
CA MET A 1 -11.97 6.08 24.74
C MET A 1 -10.55 6.63 24.53
N LYS A 2 -10.20 7.83 25.04
CA LYS A 2 -8.88 8.46 24.77
C LYS A 2 -7.68 7.68 25.31
N GLU A 3 -7.77 7.07 26.50
CA GLU A 3 -6.68 6.31 27.12
C GLU A 3 -6.37 5.00 26.39
N GLN A 4 -7.40 4.25 26.02
CA GLN A 4 -7.26 3.02 25.21
C GLN A 4 -6.52 3.30 23.90
N LEU A 5 -6.77 4.46 23.30
CA LEU A 5 -6.12 4.91 22.08
C LEU A 5 -4.65 5.27 22.30
N LYS A 6 -4.30 5.85 23.46
CA LYS A 6 -2.90 6.09 23.89
C LYS A 6 -2.16 4.75 24.09
N HIS A 7 -2.76 3.80 24.79
CA HIS A 7 -2.14 2.48 25.01
C HIS A 7 -1.95 1.69 23.71
N TYR A 8 -2.92 1.76 22.79
CA TYR A 8 -2.77 1.16 21.47
C TYR A 8 -1.63 1.78 20.66
N ARG A 9 -1.42 3.10 20.74
CA ARG A 9 -0.27 3.77 20.07
C ARG A 9 1.07 3.26 20.58
N LEU A 10 1.20 3.04 21.89
CA LEU A 10 2.40 2.43 22.48
C LEU A 10 2.61 1.01 21.96
N TYR A 11 1.55 0.19 21.97
CA TYR A 11 1.58 -1.16 21.40
C TYR A 11 1.99 -1.16 19.92
N GLU A 12 1.43 -0.25 19.10
CA GLU A 12 1.77 -0.15 17.68
C GLU A 12 3.25 0.19 17.46
N LYS A 13 3.82 1.10 18.26
CA LYS A 13 5.24 1.45 18.19
C LYS A 13 6.11 0.24 18.56
N ILE A 14 5.79 -0.46 19.64
CA ILE A 14 6.51 -1.67 20.08
C ILE A 14 6.45 -2.79 19.02
N MET A 15 5.35 -2.89 18.26
CA MET A 15 5.24 -3.90 17.20
C MET A 15 6.00 -3.52 15.92
N LYS A 16 6.39 -2.25 15.76
CA LYS A 16 7.16 -1.75 14.60
C LYS A 16 8.67 -1.73 14.83
N THR A 17 9.13 -1.73 16.07
CA THR A 17 10.57 -1.76 16.36
C THR A 17 11.20 -3.02 15.77
N GLU A 18 12.42 -2.88 15.24
CA GLU A 18 13.12 -3.96 14.57
C GLU A 18 13.42 -5.11 15.53
N LEU A 19 13.68 -6.29 14.97
CA LEU A 19 13.91 -7.50 15.76
C LEU A 19 15.27 -7.45 16.49
N GLU A 20 16.24 -6.76 15.90
CA GLU A 20 17.63 -6.65 16.37
C GLU A 20 17.79 -5.61 17.49
N GLN A 21 16.85 -4.66 17.59
CA GLN A 21 16.90 -3.63 18.62
C GLN A 21 16.47 -4.18 19.99
N PRO A 22 17.20 -3.85 21.07
CA PRO A 22 16.84 -4.25 22.42
C PRO A 22 15.53 -3.57 22.85
N LEU A 23 14.45 -4.36 22.91
CA LEU A 23 13.11 -3.84 23.20
C LEU A 23 13.02 -3.20 24.60
N GLU A 24 13.79 -3.73 25.56
CA GLU A 24 13.80 -3.32 26.97
C GLU A 24 14.30 -1.90 27.21
N GLU A 25 15.10 -1.38 26.28
CA GLU A 25 15.68 -0.03 26.37
C GLU A 25 14.70 1.05 25.91
N THR A 26 13.71 0.69 25.09
CA THR A 26 12.76 1.65 24.53
C THR A 26 11.83 2.22 25.60
N VAL A 27 11.67 3.56 25.59
CA VAL A 27 10.82 4.29 26.54
C VAL A 27 9.37 3.81 26.44
N GLU A 28 8.89 3.56 25.21
CA GLU A 28 7.55 3.03 24.98
C GLU A 28 7.32 1.67 25.63
N PHE A 29 8.31 0.77 25.58
CA PHE A 29 8.21 -0.53 26.21
C PHE A 29 8.20 -0.42 27.73
N LYS A 30 9.05 0.43 28.32
CA LYS A 30 9.07 0.67 29.78
C LYS A 30 7.75 1.23 30.30
N ILE A 31 7.13 2.15 29.55
CA ILE A 31 5.81 2.68 29.91
C ILE A 31 4.74 1.60 29.73
N PHE A 32 4.78 0.84 28.64
CA PHE A 32 3.80 -0.19 28.34
C PHE A 32 3.86 -1.36 29.32
N SER A 33 5.05 -1.77 29.76
CA SER A 33 5.25 -2.87 30.72
C SER A 33 4.72 -2.55 32.11
N LYS A 34 4.74 -1.28 32.53
CA LYS A 34 4.12 -0.84 33.78
C LYS A 34 2.59 -0.98 33.75
N ILE A 35 1.98 -0.82 32.58
CA ILE A 35 0.52 -0.80 32.42
C ILE A 35 -0.01 -2.21 32.09
N TYR A 36 0.72 -2.95 31.25
CA TYR A 36 0.38 -4.28 30.76
C TYR A 36 1.60 -5.20 30.84
N PRO A 37 2.02 -5.60 32.06
CA PRO A 37 3.24 -6.38 32.28
C PRO A 37 3.21 -7.71 31.53
N HIS A 38 2.08 -8.41 31.54
CA HIS A 38 2.00 -9.76 30.96
C HIS A 38 1.93 -9.71 29.44
N ILE A 39 1.25 -8.71 28.86
CA ILE A 39 1.31 -8.46 27.41
C ILE A 39 2.73 -8.10 26.98
N ALA A 40 3.39 -7.17 27.69
CA ALA A 40 4.76 -6.76 27.39
C ALA A 40 5.72 -7.95 27.41
N GLU A 41 5.63 -8.78 28.45
CA GLU A 41 6.45 -9.99 28.58
C GLU A 41 6.15 -11.00 27.45
N SER A 42 4.89 -11.12 27.03
CA SER A 42 4.54 -12.00 25.91
C SER A 42 5.14 -11.53 24.59
N ILE A 43 5.22 -10.21 24.36
CA ILE A 43 5.88 -9.62 23.19
C ILE A 43 7.38 -9.91 23.24
N ARG A 44 8.01 -9.71 24.40
CA ARG A 44 9.43 -10.00 24.62
C ARG A 44 9.75 -11.47 24.33
N LEU A 45 9.00 -12.40 24.91
CA LEU A 45 9.19 -13.84 24.72
C LEU A 45 8.98 -14.26 23.26
N LYS A 46 7.95 -13.74 22.58
CA LYS A 46 7.72 -13.99 21.15
C LYS A 46 8.88 -13.49 20.28
N ARG A 47 9.47 -12.33 20.59
CA ARG A 47 10.67 -11.82 19.90
C ARG A 47 11.89 -12.68 20.16
N LYS A 48 12.13 -13.08 21.42
CA LYS A 48 13.24 -13.97 21.78
C LYS A 48 13.17 -15.29 21.02
N ILE A 49 11.98 -15.90 20.91
CA ILE A 49 11.79 -17.10 20.09
C ILE A 49 12.14 -16.83 18.63
N LYS A 50 11.70 -15.70 18.03
CA LYS A 50 12.05 -15.35 16.65
C LYS A 50 13.56 -15.19 16.44
N LEU A 51 14.25 -14.52 17.35
CA LEU A 51 15.71 -14.36 17.32
C LEU A 51 16.40 -15.73 17.37
N LEU A 52 16.02 -16.57 18.33
CA LEU A 52 16.58 -17.93 18.45
C LEU A 52 16.28 -18.77 17.20
N THR A 53 15.10 -18.65 16.59
CA THR A 53 14.80 -19.36 15.35
C THR A 53 15.59 -18.84 14.15
N ASN A 54 15.92 -17.55 14.10
CA ASN A 54 16.77 -16.99 13.06
C ASN A 54 18.21 -17.47 13.25
N ASN A 55 18.73 -17.45 14.48
CA ASN A 55 20.05 -17.97 14.83
C ASN A 55 20.19 -19.46 14.51
N LEU A 56 19.12 -20.24 14.69
CA LEU A 56 19.11 -21.67 14.35
C LEU A 56 19.19 -21.90 12.84
N LYS A 57 18.64 -20.99 12.03
CA LYS A 57 18.72 -21.08 10.57
C LYS A 57 20.07 -20.65 10.01
N SER A 58 20.83 -19.85 10.76
CA SER A 58 22.12 -19.31 10.33
C SER A 58 23.32 -20.05 10.92
N GLN A 59 23.14 -20.99 11.85
CA GLN A 59 24.22 -21.78 12.43
C GLN A 59 24.28 -23.20 11.84
N ASP A 60 25.45 -23.58 11.35
CA ASP A 60 25.74 -24.94 10.82
C ASP A 60 26.29 -25.91 11.89
N ASN A 61 26.53 -25.44 13.12
CA ASN A 61 27.12 -26.24 14.19
C ASN A 61 26.06 -27.06 14.95
N LYS A 62 26.01 -28.37 14.70
CA LYS A 62 25.07 -29.32 15.34
C LYS A 62 25.03 -29.25 16.89
N GLY A 63 26.16 -28.98 17.53
CA GLY A 63 26.26 -28.87 19.00
C GLY A 63 25.61 -27.61 19.58
N SER A 64 25.64 -26.48 18.86
CA SER A 64 24.98 -25.24 19.28
C SER A 64 23.49 -25.25 18.94
N GLU A 65 23.08 -25.96 17.88
CA GLU A 65 21.67 -26.16 17.54
C GLU A 65 20.87 -26.76 18.70
N PHE A 66 21.38 -27.81 19.36
CA PHE A 66 20.65 -28.45 20.44
C PHE A 66 20.42 -27.50 21.62
N LYS A 67 21.42 -26.68 21.95
CA LYS A 67 21.31 -25.63 22.98
C LYS A 67 20.23 -24.61 22.61
N ILE A 68 20.21 -24.14 21.36
CA ILE A 68 19.21 -23.20 20.87
C ILE A 68 17.81 -23.82 20.87
N LYS A 69 17.65 -25.08 20.42
CA LYS A 69 16.37 -25.81 20.44
C LYS A 69 15.84 -25.94 21.87
N ARG A 70 16.70 -26.27 22.83
CA ARG A 70 16.35 -26.34 24.25
C ARG A 70 15.93 -24.98 24.79
N GLU A 71 16.63 -23.91 24.41
CA GLU A 71 16.27 -22.55 24.83
C GLU A 71 14.93 -22.09 24.24
N ILE A 72 14.64 -22.43 22.98
CA ILE A 72 13.33 -22.21 22.34
C ILE A 72 12.23 -22.95 23.11
N ALA A 73 12.45 -24.21 23.47
CA ALA A 73 11.48 -24.99 24.24
C ALA A 73 11.22 -24.36 25.62
N ALA A 74 12.28 -23.94 26.32
CA ALA A 74 12.17 -23.26 27.61
C ALA A 74 11.41 -21.92 27.50
N THR A 75 11.69 -21.12 26.47
CA THR A 75 10.97 -19.86 26.23
C THR A 75 9.51 -20.08 25.85
N LYS A 76 9.19 -21.13 25.08
CA LYS A 76 7.79 -21.53 24.82
C LYS A 76 7.05 -21.92 26.10
N SER A 77 7.69 -22.66 27.00
CA SER A 77 7.08 -23.00 28.29
C SER A 77 6.82 -21.75 29.15
N LYS A 78 7.76 -20.80 29.18
CA LYS A 78 7.54 -19.49 29.83
C LYS A 78 6.39 -18.72 29.20
N LEU A 79 6.26 -18.75 27.87
CA LEU A 79 5.15 -18.10 27.17
C LEU A 79 3.79 -18.71 27.55
N GLN A 80 3.71 -20.03 27.67
CA GLN A 80 2.49 -20.71 28.13
C GLN A 80 2.10 -20.32 29.55
N ARG A 81 3.07 -20.24 30.46
CA ARG A 81 2.82 -19.74 31.83
C ARG A 81 2.33 -18.28 31.81
N ASN A 82 2.94 -17.45 30.97
CA ASN A 82 2.50 -16.06 30.81
C ASN A 82 1.09 -15.94 30.21
N ASP A 83 0.68 -16.85 29.34
CA ASP A 83 -0.69 -16.89 28.83
C ASP A 83 -1.72 -17.15 29.95
N LEU A 84 -1.37 -17.95 30.97
CA LEU A 84 -2.21 -18.13 32.16
C LEU A 84 -2.31 -16.83 32.96
N PHE A 85 -1.19 -16.15 33.20
CA PHE A 85 -1.19 -14.85 33.90
C PHE A 85 -2.02 -13.80 33.15
N LYS A 86 -1.93 -13.72 31.83
CA LYS A 86 -2.78 -12.82 31.02
C LYS A 86 -4.27 -13.09 31.16
N ARG A 87 -4.67 -14.36 31.35
CA ARG A 87 -6.08 -14.71 31.60
C ARG A 87 -6.50 -14.28 33.00
N LEU A 88 -5.67 -14.57 34.00
CA LEU A 88 -5.92 -14.23 35.40
C LEU A 88 -6.07 -12.72 35.62
N HIS A 89 -5.21 -11.91 34.98
CA HIS A 89 -5.25 -10.45 35.08
C HIS A 89 -6.18 -9.76 34.06
N GLY A 90 -6.93 -10.53 33.26
CA GLY A 90 -7.85 -9.97 32.25
C GLY A 90 -7.19 -9.26 31.07
N GLU A 91 -5.86 -9.28 30.97
CA GLU A 91 -5.09 -8.68 29.89
C GLU A 91 -5.33 -9.38 28.54
N SER A 92 -5.74 -10.65 28.56
CA SER A 92 -6.01 -11.43 27.35
C SER A 92 -7.00 -10.76 26.39
N LYS A 93 -8.09 -10.16 26.92
CA LYS A 93 -9.08 -9.43 26.11
C LYS A 93 -8.48 -8.19 25.46
N LYS A 94 -7.63 -7.47 26.20
CA LYS A 94 -6.96 -6.25 25.73
C LYS A 94 -5.93 -6.56 24.64
N GLU A 95 -5.14 -7.63 24.81
CA GLU A 95 -4.21 -8.11 23.77
C GLU A 95 -4.96 -8.42 22.46
N ALA A 96 -6.09 -9.13 22.55
CA ALA A 96 -6.89 -9.47 21.38
C ALA A 96 -7.38 -8.22 20.63
N LEU A 97 -7.89 -7.22 21.35
CA LEU A 97 -8.33 -5.95 20.76
C LEU A 97 -7.19 -5.21 20.06
N PHE A 98 -6.03 -5.09 20.72
CA PHE A 98 -4.85 -4.47 20.11
C PHE A 98 -4.38 -5.23 18.87
N HIS A 99 -4.40 -6.57 18.92
CA HIS A 99 -3.97 -7.40 17.82
C HIS A 99 -4.92 -7.31 16.61
N ILE A 100 -6.23 -7.24 16.84
CA ILE A 100 -7.24 -7.02 15.78
C ILE A 100 -7.04 -5.64 15.16
N ALA A 101 -6.91 -4.59 15.97
CA ALA A 101 -6.71 -3.23 15.49
C ALA A 101 -5.43 -3.12 14.64
N TYR A 102 -4.34 -3.75 15.10
CA TYR A 102 -3.06 -3.77 14.37
C TYR A 102 -3.18 -4.52 13.04
N LYS A 103 -3.80 -5.71 13.01
CA LYS A 103 -4.05 -6.47 11.78
C LYS A 103 -4.90 -5.69 10.78
N ARG A 104 -5.98 -5.04 11.24
CA ARG A 104 -6.84 -4.18 10.41
C ARG A 104 -6.08 -2.99 9.81
N LYS A 105 -5.17 -2.38 10.57
CA LYS A 105 -4.32 -1.29 10.05
C LYS A 105 -3.36 -1.79 8.97
N LEU A 106 -2.70 -2.93 9.21
CA LEU A 106 -1.82 -3.54 8.22
C LEU A 106 -2.55 -3.98 6.95
N SER A 107 -3.76 -4.54 7.06
CA SER A 107 -4.54 -4.93 5.88
C SER A 107 -4.98 -3.73 5.06
N LYS A 108 -5.41 -2.63 5.68
CA LYS A 108 -5.70 -1.37 4.97
C LYS A 108 -4.50 -0.86 4.18
N ILE A 109 -3.30 -0.92 4.76
CA ILE A 109 -2.06 -0.52 4.07
C ILE A 109 -1.83 -1.43 2.85
N ARG A 110 -1.89 -2.76 3.03
CA ARG A 110 -1.71 -3.73 1.93
C ARG A 110 -2.73 -3.56 0.80
N ILE A 111 -4.01 -3.39 1.14
CA ILE A 111 -5.09 -3.14 0.17
C ILE A 111 -4.84 -1.84 -0.58
N SER A 112 -4.44 -0.76 0.11
CA SER A 112 -4.16 0.52 -0.56
C SER A 112 -2.97 0.43 -1.52
N VAL A 113 -1.90 -0.29 -1.16
CA VAL A 113 -0.75 -0.53 -2.03
C VAL A 113 -1.15 -1.38 -3.23
N PHE A 114 -1.95 -2.43 -3.00
CA PHE A 114 -2.46 -3.30 -4.06
C PHE A 114 -3.39 -2.56 -5.03
N MET A 115 -4.33 -1.76 -4.51
CA MET A 115 -5.22 -0.92 -5.31
C MET A 115 -4.47 0.15 -6.09
N LYS A 116 -3.41 0.75 -5.50
CA LYS A 116 -2.52 1.66 -6.24
C LYS A 116 -1.82 0.92 -7.39
N LYS A 117 -1.34 -0.30 -7.18
CA LYS A 117 -0.69 -1.13 -8.20
C LYS A 117 -1.66 -1.56 -9.31
N ILE A 118 -2.91 -1.84 -8.98
CA ILE A 118 -3.97 -2.10 -9.96
C ILE A 118 -4.30 -0.84 -10.75
N ARG A 119 -4.47 0.30 -10.07
CA ARG A 119 -4.78 1.58 -10.73
C ARG A 119 -3.67 2.03 -11.69
N THR A 120 -2.41 1.80 -11.36
CA THR A 120 -1.30 2.10 -12.28
C THR A 120 -1.27 1.14 -13.47
N ARG A 121 -1.53 -0.15 -13.26
CA ARG A 121 -1.58 -1.15 -14.34
C ARG A 121 -2.78 -0.99 -15.28
N LEU A 122 -3.97 -0.66 -14.76
CA LEU A 122 -5.18 -0.45 -15.55
C LEU A 122 -5.31 0.99 -16.09
N GLY A 123 -4.74 1.98 -15.41
CA GLY A 123 -4.79 3.39 -15.83
C GLY A 123 -3.90 3.71 -17.04
N GLN A 124 -2.82 2.96 -17.27
CA GLN A 124 -1.97 3.11 -18.44
C GLN A 124 -2.63 2.70 -19.77
N PRO A 125 -3.29 1.52 -19.89
CA PRO A 125 -3.99 1.14 -21.11
C PRO A 125 -5.25 1.99 -21.35
N LEU A 126 -6.01 2.38 -20.31
CA LEU A 126 -7.19 3.24 -20.49
C LEU A 126 -6.83 4.63 -21.04
N ARG A 127 -5.78 5.28 -20.50
CA ARG A 127 -5.29 6.57 -21.01
C ARG A 127 -4.76 6.46 -22.44
N LYS A 128 -4.10 5.35 -22.79
CA LYS A 128 -3.63 5.11 -24.17
C LYS A 128 -4.80 4.89 -25.13
N PHE A 129 -5.84 4.17 -24.72
CA PHE A 129 -7.04 3.93 -25.51
C PHE A 129 -7.85 5.22 -25.75
N GLN A 130 -8.07 6.03 -24.70
CA GLN A 130 -8.74 7.33 -24.82
C GLN A 130 -7.97 8.30 -25.72
N ARG A 131 -6.63 8.36 -25.61
CA ARG A 131 -5.80 9.16 -26.51
C ARG A 131 -5.84 8.66 -27.96
N LYS A 132 -5.96 7.34 -28.17
CA LYS A 132 -6.09 6.76 -29.51
C LYS A 132 -7.43 7.11 -30.15
N GLN A 133 -8.53 7.04 -29.40
CA GLN A 133 -9.86 7.43 -29.91
C GLN A 133 -9.94 8.93 -30.22
N GLY A 134 -9.34 9.80 -29.40
CA GLY A 134 -9.22 11.22 -29.71
C GLY A 134 -8.38 11.49 -30.97
N GLY A 135 -7.23 10.83 -31.13
CA GLY A 135 -6.32 11.09 -32.25
C GLY A 135 -6.82 10.67 -33.64
N THR A 136 -7.78 9.75 -33.73
CA THR A 136 -8.28 9.23 -35.02
C THR A 136 -9.52 9.95 -35.56
N LEU A 137 -10.31 10.62 -34.72
CA LEU A 137 -11.51 11.33 -35.16
C LEU A 137 -11.22 12.70 -35.79
N HIS A 138 -10.05 13.30 -35.53
CA HIS A 138 -9.74 14.68 -35.92
C HIS A 138 -8.92 14.82 -37.22
N ARG A 139 -8.55 13.74 -37.91
CA ARG A 139 -7.63 13.85 -39.06
C ARG A 139 -8.27 14.22 -40.39
N ASN A 140 -9.58 14.03 -40.55
CA ASN A 140 -10.29 14.25 -41.83
C ASN A 140 -11.36 15.34 -41.78
N LEU A 141 -11.51 16.04 -40.65
CA LEU A 141 -12.52 17.07 -40.47
C LEU A 141 -11.82 18.43 -40.31
N PRO A 142 -12.27 19.50 -40.98
CA PRO A 142 -11.72 20.83 -40.76
C PRO A 142 -11.74 21.20 -39.27
N PRO A 143 -10.66 21.82 -38.75
CA PRO A 143 -10.56 22.18 -37.34
C PRO A 143 -11.67 23.14 -36.86
N THR A 144 -12.37 23.80 -37.79
CA THR A 144 -13.47 24.75 -37.52
C THR A 144 -14.84 24.09 -37.31
N LEU A 145 -15.04 22.80 -37.61
CA LEU A 145 -16.32 22.11 -37.35
C LEU A 145 -16.70 22.05 -35.86
N PHE A 146 -15.71 22.12 -34.96
CA PHE A 146 -15.95 22.16 -33.53
C PHE A 146 -16.51 23.52 -33.04
N ASN A 147 -16.37 24.58 -33.84
CA ASN A 147 -16.92 25.92 -33.54
C ASN A 147 -18.26 26.19 -34.24
N LEU A 148 -18.73 25.31 -35.14
CA LEU A 148 -20.01 25.52 -35.85
C LEU A 148 -21.24 25.33 -34.98
N ARG A 149 -21.10 24.83 -33.74
CA ARG A 149 -22.24 24.72 -32.82
C ARG A 149 -22.70 26.09 -32.32
N GLU A 150 -21.79 27.07 -32.30
CA GLU A 150 -22.03 28.42 -31.76
C GLU A 150 -22.20 29.48 -32.86
N MET A 151 -21.90 29.16 -34.13
CA MET A 151 -22.04 30.09 -35.26
C MET A 151 -23.44 30.09 -35.87
N ASP A 152 -23.80 31.17 -36.57
CA ASP A 152 -25.05 31.28 -37.32
C ASP A 152 -25.02 30.50 -38.64
N MET A 153 -26.18 30.01 -39.09
CA MET A 153 -26.27 29.06 -40.23
C MET A 153 -25.71 29.63 -41.56
N THR A 154 -25.77 30.93 -41.76
CA THR A 154 -25.20 31.65 -42.92
C THR A 154 -23.68 31.63 -42.91
N GLU A 155 -23.06 31.86 -41.74
CA GLU A 155 -21.61 31.86 -41.57
C GLU A 155 -21.03 30.45 -41.73
N LYS A 156 -21.74 29.42 -41.26
CA LYS A 156 -21.36 28.02 -41.49
C LYS A 156 -21.24 27.71 -42.98
N GLY A 157 -22.18 28.21 -43.77
CA GLY A 157 -22.20 28.02 -45.22
C GLY A 157 -21.04 28.71 -45.94
N MET A 158 -20.54 29.83 -45.41
CA MET A 158 -19.39 30.56 -45.95
C MET A 158 -18.08 29.82 -45.66
N VAL A 159 -17.86 29.45 -44.40
CA VAL A 159 -16.64 28.75 -43.94
C VAL A 159 -16.50 27.39 -44.65
N LEU A 160 -17.59 26.67 -44.87
CA LEU A 160 -17.55 25.39 -45.58
C LEU A 160 -17.17 25.56 -47.06
N ARG A 161 -17.63 26.64 -47.70
CA ARG A 161 -17.30 26.96 -49.10
C ARG A 161 -15.84 27.39 -49.24
N GLU A 162 -15.35 28.22 -48.31
CA GLU A 162 -13.94 28.64 -48.28
C GLU A 162 -13.01 27.43 -48.12
N TRP A 163 -13.34 26.52 -47.19
CA TRP A 163 -12.56 25.30 -47.01
C TRP A 163 -12.60 24.37 -48.24
N LEU A 164 -13.77 24.20 -48.87
CA LEU A 164 -13.90 23.44 -50.13
C LEU A 164 -13.07 24.09 -51.25
N HIS A 165 -13.03 25.42 -51.30
CA HIS A 165 -12.27 26.17 -52.29
C HIS A 165 -10.76 26.00 -52.07
N GLU A 166 -10.26 26.11 -50.83
CA GLU A 166 -8.87 25.84 -50.49
C GLU A 166 -8.45 24.38 -50.78
N LYS A 167 -9.33 23.42 -50.48
CA LYS A 167 -9.10 22.01 -50.81
C LYS A 167 -9.02 21.77 -52.32
N ARG A 168 -9.90 22.38 -53.11
CA ARG A 168 -9.81 22.29 -54.58
C ARG A 168 -8.56 22.99 -55.14
N LYS A 169 -8.14 24.11 -54.55
CA LYS A 169 -6.92 24.84 -54.95
C LYS A 169 -5.65 24.03 -54.67
N THR A 170 -5.55 23.43 -53.48
CA THR A 170 -4.43 22.55 -53.12
C THR A 170 -4.36 21.30 -54.01
N LEU A 171 -5.51 20.70 -54.35
CA LEU A 171 -5.56 19.57 -55.28
C LEU A 171 -5.20 19.98 -56.71
N ARG A 172 -5.68 21.12 -57.22
CA ARG A 172 -5.27 21.65 -58.54
C ARG A 172 -3.78 21.94 -58.61
N ASN A 173 -3.22 22.59 -57.60
CA ASN A 173 -1.80 22.91 -57.55
C ASN A 173 -0.94 21.63 -57.50
N LYS A 174 -1.45 20.58 -56.84
CA LYS A 174 -0.79 19.28 -56.79
C LYS A 174 -0.79 18.56 -58.14
N ILE A 175 -1.89 18.65 -58.89
CA ILE A 175 -2.00 18.09 -60.24
C ILE A 175 -1.10 18.87 -61.23
N ILE A 176 -1.02 20.20 -61.10
CA ILE A 176 -0.14 21.04 -61.96
C ILE A 176 1.34 20.83 -61.64
N SER A 177 1.70 20.48 -60.40
CA SER A 177 3.10 20.18 -60.02
C SER A 177 3.56 18.77 -60.40
N GLU A 178 2.66 17.91 -60.87
CA GLU A 178 2.92 16.52 -61.29
C GLU A 178 2.90 16.35 -62.82
N VAL A 179 2.66 17.44 -63.58
CA VAL A 179 2.78 17.54 -65.05
C VAL A 179 3.98 18.42 -65.39
#